data_AF-A0A0F7KJ74-F1
#
_entry.id   AF-A0A0F7KJ74-F1
#
_cell.length_a   1.000
_cell.length_b   1.000
_cell.length_c   1.000
_cell.angle_alpha   90.00
_cell.angle_beta   90.00
_cell.angle_gamma   90.00
#
_symmetry.space_group_name_H-M   'P 1'
#
loop_
_entity.id
_entity.type
_entity.pdbx_description
1 polymer ?
#
loop_
_entity_poly.entity_id
_entity_poly.type
_entity_poly.pdbx_seq_one_letter_code
_entity_poly.pdbx_strand_id
1 'polypeptide(L)' 'MNWQNRLITIYLYVCKHYQQNLWIYSQRMSNHADLSFSDEEVITLFLFGVMDKHREIKGIYEYADRHLRDWFP' A
#
# COMPACT_ATOMS: atom_id res chain seq x y z
N MET A 1 15.75 -10.03 -7.49
CA MET A 1 14.61 -10.36 -6.61
C MET A 1 13.35 -10.27 -7.45
N ASN A 2 12.48 -11.29 -7.49
CA ASN A 2 11.22 -11.22 -8.23
C ASN A 2 10.32 -10.12 -7.62
N TRP A 3 9.45 -9.49 -8.42
CA TRP A 3 8.58 -8.38 -8.01
C TRP A 3 7.69 -8.76 -6.81
N GLN A 4 7.24 -10.03 -6.75
CA GLN A 4 6.47 -10.59 -5.64
C GLN A 4 7.23 -10.49 -4.31
N ASN A 5 8.50 -10.89 -4.30
CA ASN A 5 9.32 -10.80 -3.08
C ASN A 5 9.52 -9.36 -2.65
N ARG A 6 9.62 -8.41 -3.60
CA ARG A 6 9.71 -6.98 -3.29
C ARG A 6 8.41 -6.48 -2.66
N LEU A 7 7.26 -6.88 -3.20
CA LEU A 7 5.93 -6.55 -2.68
C LEU A 7 5.73 -7.10 -1.25
N ILE A 8 6.02 -8.38 -1.04
CA ILE A 8 5.93 -9.03 0.28
C ILE A 8 6.87 -8.33 1.28
N THR A 9 8.09 -8.02 0.86
CA THR A 9 9.09 -7.35 1.73
C THR A 9 8.60 -5.98 2.17
N ILE A 10 8.07 -5.16 1.25
CA ILE A 10 7.57 -3.84 1.61
C ILE A 10 6.31 -3.93 2.48
N TYR A 11 5.41 -4.87 2.21
CA TYR A 11 4.22 -5.09 3.03
C TYR A 11 4.59 -5.44 4.48
N LEU A 12 5.47 -6.43 4.69
CA LEU A 12 5.93 -6.80 6.03
C LEU A 12 6.66 -5.65 6.74
N TYR A 13 7.43 -4.85 6.00
CA TYR A 13 8.07 -3.65 6.52
C TYR A 13 7.03 -2.63 7.00
N VAL A 14 6.02 -2.35 6.18
CA VAL A 14 4.92 -1.45 6.53
C VAL A 14 4.18 -1.95 7.77
N CYS A 15 3.76 -3.22 7.82
CA CYS A 15 3.08 -3.79 8.99
C CYS A 15 3.89 -3.62 10.27
N LYS A 16 5.19 -3.94 10.23
CA LYS A 16 6.09 -3.78 11.38
C LYS A 16 6.10 -2.35 11.90
N HIS A 17 6.23 -1.36 11.01
CA HIS A 17 6.31 0.04 11.41
C HIS A 17 4.96 0.64 11.78
N TYR A 18 3.89 0.24 11.08
CA TYR A 18 2.50 0.61 11.38
C TYR A 18 2.15 0.18 12.80
N GLN A 19 2.31 -1.09 13.13
CA GLN A 19 2.00 -1.65 14.45
C GLN A 19 2.84 -1.05 15.59
N GLN A 20 4.07 -0.61 15.31
CA GLN A 20 4.91 -0.01 16.32
C GLN A 20 4.44 1.40 16.69
N ASN A 21 4.42 2.32 15.74
CA ASN A 21 4.14 3.74 16.02
C ASN A 21 3.55 4.50 14.83
N LEU A 22 3.68 4.00 13.59
CA LEU A 22 3.27 4.76 12.41
C LEU A 22 1.75 4.95 12.35
N TRP A 23 0.95 4.04 12.93
CA TRP A 23 -0.50 4.18 13.05
C TRP A 23 -0.94 5.50 13.71
N ILE A 24 -0.12 6.03 14.62
CA ILE A 24 -0.39 7.30 15.33
C ILE A 24 -0.38 8.49 14.36
N TYR A 25 0.42 8.40 13.29
CA TYR A 25 0.64 9.47 12.33
C TYR A 25 -0.05 9.23 10.99
N SER A 26 -0.62 8.06 10.76
CA SER A 26 -1.07 7.60 9.44
C SER A 26 -2.48 7.03 9.48
N GLN A 27 -3.39 7.74 10.16
CA GLN A 27 -4.82 7.43 10.12
C GLN A 27 -5.44 7.91 8.81
N ARG A 28 -6.11 7.00 8.10
CA ARG A 28 -6.84 7.35 6.88
C ARG A 28 -8.10 8.16 7.20
N MET A 29 -8.08 9.44 6.81
CA MET A 29 -9.21 10.35 6.94
C MET A 29 -10.17 10.18 5.75
N SER A 30 -10.95 9.09 5.74
CA SER A 30 -11.95 8.81 4.71
C SER A 30 -13.36 8.76 5.27
N ASN A 31 -14.32 9.37 4.56
CA ASN A 31 -15.74 9.23 4.87
C ASN A 31 -16.18 7.79 4.57
N HIS A 32 -16.89 7.15 5.51
CA HIS A 32 -17.33 5.76 5.40
C HIS A 32 -16.17 4.79 5.10
N ALA A 33 -15.12 4.83 5.92
CA ALA A 33 -13.97 3.95 5.78
C ALA A 33 -14.42 2.47 5.77
N ASP A 34 -14.46 1.90 4.56
CA ASP A 34 -14.54 0.47 4.39
C ASP A 34 -13.25 -0.13 4.93
N LEU A 35 -13.40 -0.95 5.98
CA LEU A 35 -12.29 -1.61 6.66
C LEU A 35 -11.85 -2.88 5.91
N SER A 36 -12.47 -3.21 4.77
CA SER A 36 -12.01 -4.26 3.88
C SER A 36 -10.60 -4.00 3.36
N PHE A 37 -10.21 -2.73 3.22
CA PHE A 37 -8.89 -2.29 2.78
C PHE A 37 -8.21 -1.47 3.87
N SER A 38 -7.13 -2.00 4.44
CA SER A 38 -6.40 -1.44 5.58
C SER A 38 -5.46 -0.29 5.19
N ASP A 39 -5.08 0.51 6.18
CA ASP A 39 -4.12 1.59 6.01
C ASP A 39 -2.73 1.04 5.65
N GLU A 40 -2.34 -0.12 6.20
CA GLU A 40 -1.08 -0.78 5.83
C GLU A 40 -1.05 -1.17 4.35
N GLU A 41 -2.16 -1.65 3.80
CA GLU A 41 -2.24 -2.00 2.38
C GLU A 41 -2.22 -0.76 1.48
N VAL A 42 -2.92 0.33 1.86
CA VAL A 42 -2.85 1.62 1.16
C VAL A 42 -1.41 2.14 1.10
N ILE A 43 -0.72 2.16 2.25
CA ILE A 43 0.67 2.63 2.36
C ILE A 43 1.58 1.73 1.51
N THR A 44 1.34 0.42 1.52
CA THR A 44 2.08 -0.56 0.72
C THR A 44 1.96 -0.27 -0.78
N LEU A 45 0.75 -0.10 -1.30
CA LEU A 45 0.53 0.21 -2.72
C LEU A 45 1.18 1.54 -3.12
N PHE A 46 1.06 2.56 -2.27
CA PHE A 46 1.68 3.86 -2.52
C PHE A 46 3.20 3.76 -2.62
N LEU A 47 3.85 3.14 -1.63
CA LEU A 47 5.31 2.97 -1.62
C LEU A 47 5.78 2.09 -2.78
N PHE A 48 5.06 1.02 -3.10
CA PHE A 48 5.38 0.13 -4.20
C PHE A 48 5.29 0.85 -5.56
N GLY A 49 4.25 1.66 -5.79
CA GLY A 49 4.13 2.48 -7.00
C GLY A 49 5.21 3.55 -7.13
N VAL A 50 5.57 4.23 -6.04
CA VAL A 50 6.69 5.19 -6.01
C VAL A 50 8.02 4.50 -6.35
N MET A 51 8.24 3.31 -5.79
CA MET A 51 9.40 2.46 -6.08
C MET A 51 9.49 2.02 -7.55
N ASP A 52 8.34 1.96 -8.25
CA ASP A 52 8.21 1.67 -9.68
C ASP A 52 8.12 2.94 -10.55
N LYS A 53 8.49 4.11 -9.98
CA LYS A 53 8.59 5.42 -10.65
C LYS A 53 7.24 6.03 -11.09
N HIS A 54 6.11 5.53 -10.60
CA HIS A 54 4.85 6.26 -10.71
C HIS A 54 4.88 7.49 -9.79
N ARG A 55 4.67 8.67 -10.38
CA ARG A 55 4.75 9.97 -9.66
C ARG A 55 3.39 10.53 -9.28
N GLU A 56 2.34 10.12 -9.98
CA GLU A 56 0.98 10.58 -9.76
C GLU A 56 0.18 9.51 -9.04
N ILE A 57 -0.67 9.93 -8.09
CA ILE A 57 -1.56 9.03 -7.34
C ILE A 57 -2.42 8.20 -8.29
N LYS A 58 -2.95 8.84 -9.35
CA LYS A 58 -3.76 8.15 -10.37
C LYS A 58 -2.97 7.05 -11.08
N GLY A 59 -1.70 7.31 -11.41
CA GLY A 59 -0.84 6.32 -12.04
C GLY A 59 -0.54 5.12 -11.12
N ILE A 60 -0.35 5.37 -9.83
CA ILE A 60 -0.18 4.29 -8.82
C ILE A 60 -1.46 3.45 -8.74
N TYR A 61 -2.63 4.10 -8.67
CA TYR A 61 -3.93 3.42 -8.63
C TYR A 61 -4.12 2.54 -9.88
N GLU A 62 -3.95 3.10 -11.07
CA GLU A 62 -4.14 2.37 -12.33
C GLU A 62 -3.16 1.20 -12.50
N TYR A 63 -1.95 1.30 -11.94
CA TYR A 63 -1.00 0.20 -11.89
C TYR A 63 -1.48 -0.90 -10.95
N ALA A 64 -1.84 -0.54 -9.71
CA ALA A 64 -2.27 -1.49 -8.70
C ALA A 64 -3.56 -2.21 -9.12
N ASP A 65 -4.53 -1.49 -9.68
CA ASP A 65 -5.79 -2.05 -10.17
C ASP A 65 -5.57 -3.08 -11.29
N ARG A 66 -4.58 -2.84 -12.17
CA ARG A 66 -4.29 -3.77 -13.28
C ARG A 66 -3.43 -4.96 -12.90
N HIS A 67 -2.53 -4.80 -11.93
CA HIS A 67 -1.47 -5.78 -11.67
C HIS A 67 -1.55 -6.45 -10.29
N LEU A 68 -2.24 -5.83 -9.33
CA LEU A 68 -2.22 -6.23 -7.92
C LEU A 68 -3.62 -6.48 -7.34
N ARG A 69 -4.69 -6.41 -8.14
CA ARG A 69 -6.08 -6.62 -7.69
C ARG A 69 -6.35 -8.00 -7.08
N ASP A 70 -5.60 -9.02 -7.51
CA ASP A 70 -5.70 -10.36 -6.92
C ASP A 70 -5.09 -10.44 -5.51
N TRP A 71 -4.29 -9.43 -5.13
CA TRP A 71 -3.56 -9.39 -3.87
C TRP A 71 -4.14 -8.38 -2.87
N PHE A 72 -4.88 -7.38 -3.35
CA PHE A 72 -5.48 -6.32 -2.53
C PHE A 72 -6.92 -6.05 -2.99
N PRO A 73 -7.86 -5.78 -2.06
CA PRO A 73 -9.28 -5.56 -2.37
C PRO A 73 -9.55 -4.35 -3.29
#